data_AF-A0A1V6UCY0-F1
#
_entry.id   AF-A0A1V6UCY0-F1
#
_cell.length_a   1.000
_cell.length_b   1.000
_cell.length_c   1.000
_cell.angle_alpha   90.00
_cell.angle_beta   90.00
_cell.angle_gamma   90.00
#
_symmetry.space_group_name_H-M   'P 1'
#
loop_
_entity.id
_entity.type
_entity.pdbx_description
1 polymer ?
#
loop_
_entity_poly.entity_id
_entity_poly.type
_entity_poly.pdbx_seq_one_letter_code
_entity_poly.pdbx_strand_id
1 'polypeptide(L)'
;MITTCANKFVGQLELESHIRNAIQRASNIQVLVFKKKDGYSTRKNYNSETELLRITIVPTELHDCVQDWWRVFEIALWYTGYVTGYEQTQSVARVGTSPYRCCRKEPDFFIRTNDDVLPRLVMESGWSESWNHLLDDVSLLLVGGDGANGTVVILN
;
A
#
# COMPACT_ATOMS: atom_id res chain seq x y z
N MET A 1 -16.35 21.71 8.49
CA MET A 1 -16.27 20.27 8.19
C MET A 1 -16.95 20.06 6.84
N ILE A 2 -16.23 19.56 5.83
CA ILE A 2 -16.80 19.26 4.51
C ILE A 2 -16.99 17.75 4.42
N THR A 3 -18.24 17.31 4.36
CA THR A 3 -18.59 15.90 4.22
C THR A 3 -19.05 15.66 2.79
N THR A 4 -18.28 14.89 2.02
CA THR A 4 -18.61 14.56 0.64
C THR A 4 -18.58 13.03 0.45
N CYS A 5 -19.49 12.51 -0.35
CA CYS A 5 -19.57 11.09 -0.64
C CYS A 5 -18.97 10.84 -2.02
N ALA A 6 -18.00 9.93 -2.14
CA ALA A 6 -17.32 9.64 -3.41
C ALA A 6 -18.30 9.24 -4.53
N ASN A 7 -19.43 8.63 -4.15
CA ASN A 7 -20.50 8.16 -5.03
C ASN A 7 -21.22 9.28 -5.80
N LYS A 8 -20.98 10.56 -5.43
CA LYS A 8 -21.58 11.71 -6.09
C LYS A 8 -20.81 12.18 -7.33
N PHE A 9 -19.61 11.66 -7.56
CA PHE A 9 -18.75 12.08 -8.65
C PHE A 9 -18.78 11.03 -9.77
N VAL A 10 -18.89 11.50 -11.01
CA VAL A 10 -18.99 10.62 -12.19
C VAL A 10 -17.62 10.06 -12.57
N GLY A 11 -16.53 10.73 -12.16
CA GLY A 11 -15.17 10.28 -12.41
C GLY A 11 -14.12 10.86 -11.46
N GLN A 12 -12.92 10.28 -11.51
CA GLN A 12 -11.78 10.62 -10.64
C GLN A 12 -11.40 12.11 -10.70
N LEU A 13 -11.33 12.68 -11.91
CA LEU A 13 -10.96 14.10 -12.11
C LEU A 13 -11.93 15.08 -11.42
N GLU A 14 -13.22 14.73 -11.37
CA GLU A 14 -14.25 15.56 -10.74
C GLU A 14 -14.09 15.55 -9.20
N LEU A 15 -13.84 14.36 -8.64
CA LEU A 15 -13.54 14.19 -7.22
C LEU A 15 -12.24 14.93 -6.84
N GLU A 16 -11.18 14.79 -7.62
CA GLU A 16 -9.90 15.46 -7.38
C GLU A 16 -10.03 16.98 -7.42
N SER A 17 -10.72 17.52 -8.43
CA SER A 17 -10.99 18.96 -8.53
C SER A 17 -11.79 19.47 -7.33
N HIS A 18 -12.80 18.70 -6.89
CA HIS A 18 -13.59 19.05 -5.70
C HIS A 18 -12.72 19.08 -4.43
N ILE A 19 -11.90 18.06 -4.21
CA ILE A 19 -10.99 17.98 -3.05
C ILE A 19 -9.97 19.12 -3.08
N ARG A 20 -9.34 19.37 -4.23
CA ARG A 20 -8.36 20.46 -4.39
C ARG A 20 -8.97 21.81 -4.08
N ASN A 21 -10.16 22.09 -4.60
CA ASN A 21 -10.90 23.32 -4.31
C ASN A 21 -11.25 23.45 -2.82
N ALA A 22 -11.69 22.35 -2.18
CA ALA A 22 -12.02 22.32 -0.76
C ALA A 22 -10.80 22.65 0.11
N ILE A 23 -9.63 22.08 -0.21
CA ILE A 23 -8.36 22.34 0.47
C ILE A 23 -7.90 23.79 0.25
N GLN A 24 -7.91 24.29 -0.99
CA GLN A 24 -7.45 25.64 -1.30
C GLN A 24 -8.28 26.75 -0.66
N ARG A 25 -9.58 26.52 -0.44
CA ARG A 25 -10.47 27.49 0.23
C ARG A 25 -10.43 27.38 1.76
N ALA A 26 -9.65 26.47 2.31
CA ALA A 26 -9.53 26.28 3.75
C ALA A 26 -8.67 27.39 4.38
N SER A 27 -9.28 28.21 5.23
CA SER A 27 -8.56 29.16 6.09
C SER A 27 -8.09 28.56 7.43
N ASN A 28 -8.54 27.34 7.75
CA ASN A 28 -8.21 26.57 8.95
C ASN A 28 -8.05 25.08 8.58
N ILE A 29 -7.48 24.26 9.48
CA ILE A 29 -7.37 22.80 9.31
C ILE A 29 -8.74 22.22 8.92
N GLN A 30 -8.82 21.62 7.73
CA GLN A 30 -10.01 20.93 7.27
C GLN A 30 -9.85 19.41 7.42
N VAL A 31 -10.83 18.78 8.05
CA VAL A 31 -10.99 17.32 8.05
C VAL A 31 -11.89 16.96 6.86
N LEU A 32 -11.32 16.32 5.85
CA LEU A 32 -12.08 15.65 4.80
C LEU A 32 -12.40 14.21 5.24
N VAL A 33 -13.68 13.86 5.21
CA VAL A 33 -14.17 12.52 5.53
C VAL A 33 -14.70 11.88 4.25
N PHE A 34 -14.05 10.80 3.81
CA PHE A 34 -14.51 9.97 2.70
C PHE A 34 -15.15 8.70 3.27
N LYS A 35 -16.35 8.36 2.80
CA LYS A 35 -16.97 7.06 3.07
C LYS A 35 -16.69 6.14 1.89
N LYS A 36 -16.10 4.98 2.19
CA LYS A 36 -15.87 3.92 1.21
C LYS A 36 -17.12 3.04 1.06
N LYS A 37 -17.29 2.44 -0.12
CA LYS A 37 -18.26 1.37 -0.36
C LYS A 37 -17.70 0.04 0.18
N ASP A 38 -18.57 -0.87 0.58
CA ASP A 38 -18.19 -2.25 0.92
C ASP A 38 -17.47 -2.93 -0.25
N GLY A 39 -16.48 -3.77 0.04
CA GLY A 39 -15.63 -4.42 -0.95
C GLY A 39 -14.46 -3.57 -1.47
N TYR A 40 -14.30 -2.34 -0.95
CA TYR A 40 -13.17 -1.47 -1.29
C TYR A 40 -12.31 -1.15 -0.06
N SER A 41 -11.02 -0.95 -0.30
CA SER A 41 -10.03 -0.48 0.67
C SER A 41 -9.54 0.92 0.30
N THR A 42 -8.92 1.60 1.25
CA THR A 42 -8.29 2.91 1.03
C THR A 42 -6.82 2.81 1.41
N ARG A 43 -5.93 3.18 0.48
CA ARG A 43 -4.48 3.28 0.69
C ARG A 43 -4.05 4.73 0.73
N LYS A 44 -3.07 5.01 1.59
CA LYS A 44 -2.56 6.36 1.82
C LYS A 44 -1.05 6.36 1.64
N ASN A 45 -0.61 7.02 0.58
CA ASN A 45 0.81 7.16 0.28
C ASN A 45 1.17 8.64 0.37
N TYR A 46 2.21 8.96 1.12
CA TYR A 46 2.77 10.31 1.20
C TYR A 46 4.24 10.27 0.84
N ASN A 47 4.62 11.05 -0.16
CA ASN A 47 6.01 11.27 -0.52
C ASN A 47 6.42 12.68 -0.07
N SER A 48 7.40 12.77 0.82
CA SER A 48 7.89 14.06 1.33
C SER A 48 8.76 14.84 0.34
N GLU A 49 9.40 14.17 -0.62
CA GLU A 49 10.21 14.84 -1.64
C GLU A 49 9.34 15.57 -2.66
N THR A 50 8.20 14.97 -3.03
CA THR A 50 7.24 15.56 -3.97
C THR A 50 6.08 16.27 -3.28
N GLU A 51 6.02 16.20 -1.94
CA GLU A 51 4.93 16.68 -1.09
C GLU A 51 3.53 16.16 -1.50
N LEU A 52 3.49 14.99 -2.15
CA LEU A 52 2.26 14.44 -2.71
C LEU A 52 1.62 13.42 -1.74
N LEU A 53 0.42 13.73 -1.27
CA LEU A 53 -0.47 12.78 -0.59
C LEU A 53 -1.41 12.14 -1.62
N ARG A 54 -1.27 10.84 -1.85
CA ARG A 54 -2.16 10.02 -2.67
C ARG A 54 -3.09 9.21 -1.79
N ILE A 55 -4.38 9.24 -2.11
CA ILE A 55 -5.41 8.40 -1.51
C ILE A 55 -6.00 7.53 -2.62
N THR A 56 -5.74 6.23 -2.58
CA THR A 56 -6.21 5.28 -3.61
C THR A 56 -7.38 4.46 -3.06
N ILE A 57 -8.45 4.33 -3.83
CA ILE A 57 -9.58 3.45 -3.53
C ILE A 57 -9.46 2.22 -4.45
N VAL A 58 -9.26 1.05 -3.87
CA VAL A 58 -9.00 -0.19 -4.62
C VAL A 58 -10.00 -1.28 -4.22
N PRO A 59 -10.46 -2.13 -5.15
CA PRO A 59 -11.19 -3.34 -4.80
C PRO A 59 -10.34 -4.21 -3.86
N THR A 60 -10.90 -4.61 -2.72
CA THR A 60 -10.17 -5.37 -1.70
C THR A 60 -9.67 -6.70 -2.25
N GLU A 61 -10.45 -7.39 -3.08
CA GLU A 61 -10.10 -8.70 -3.65
C GLU A 61 -8.85 -8.62 -4.54
N LEU A 62 -8.77 -7.61 -5.42
CA LEU A 62 -7.60 -7.42 -6.28
C LEU A 62 -6.35 -7.06 -5.47
N HIS A 63 -6.52 -6.34 -4.38
CA HIS A 63 -5.42 -5.96 -3.50
C HIS A 63 -4.95 -7.15 -2.64
N ASP A 64 -5.88 -7.96 -2.12
CA ASP A 64 -5.55 -9.01 -1.17
C ASP A 64 -5.13 -10.33 -1.85
N CYS A 65 -5.16 -10.42 -3.18
CA CYS A 65 -4.74 -11.61 -3.93
C CYS A 65 -3.27 -12.01 -3.67
N VAL A 66 -2.41 -11.05 -3.31
CA VAL A 66 -1.02 -11.31 -2.87
C VAL A 66 -0.97 -12.20 -1.64
N GLN A 67 -1.96 -12.13 -0.74
CA GLN A 67 -2.01 -12.96 0.47
C GLN A 67 -2.29 -14.43 0.13
N ASP A 68 -3.24 -14.66 -0.77
CA ASP A 68 -3.58 -16.01 -1.25
C ASP A 68 -2.42 -16.62 -2.03
N TRP A 69 -1.79 -15.82 -2.90
CA TRP A 69 -0.59 -16.25 -3.62
C TRP A 69 0.54 -16.61 -2.64
N TRP A 70 0.82 -15.76 -1.65
CA TRP A 70 1.85 -16.04 -0.66
C TRP A 70 1.56 -17.32 0.11
N ARG A 71 0.30 -17.56 0.51
CA ARG A 71 -0.09 -18.78 1.23
C ARG A 71 0.26 -20.04 0.44
N VAL A 72 -0.07 -20.07 -0.84
CA VAL A 72 0.23 -21.23 -1.70
C VAL A 72 1.75 -21.36 -1.92
N PHE A 73 2.43 -20.23 -2.14
CA PHE A 73 3.87 -20.19 -2.35
C PHE A 73 4.66 -20.66 -1.12
N GLU A 74 4.30 -20.21 0.08
CA GLU A 74 4.91 -20.62 1.35
C GLU A 74 4.82 -22.14 1.56
N ILE A 75 3.66 -22.72 1.28
CA ILE A 75 3.46 -24.18 1.34
C ILE A 75 4.41 -24.89 0.36
N ALA A 76 4.56 -24.38 -0.86
CA ALA A 76 5.47 -24.95 -1.84
C ALA A 76 6.94 -24.86 -1.40
N LEU A 77 7.37 -23.72 -0.84
CA LEU A 77 8.72 -23.53 -0.29
C LEU A 77 9.01 -24.53 0.83
N TRP A 78 8.03 -24.81 1.68
CA TRP A 78 8.19 -25.82 2.74
C TRP A 78 8.31 -27.23 2.17
N TYR A 79 7.41 -27.64 1.25
CA TYR A 79 7.44 -28.99 0.66
C TYR A 79 8.72 -29.28 -0.12
N THR A 80 9.31 -28.24 -0.73
CA THR A 80 10.56 -28.34 -1.49
C THR A 80 11.81 -28.26 -0.61
N GLY A 81 11.66 -27.91 0.67
CA GLY A 81 12.77 -27.75 1.62
C GLY A 81 13.57 -26.46 1.45
N TYR A 82 13.09 -25.49 0.65
CA TYR A 82 13.71 -24.16 0.54
C TYR A 82 13.52 -23.30 1.79
N VAL A 83 12.48 -23.61 2.59
CA VAL A 83 12.26 -23.01 3.90
C VAL A 83 12.17 -24.13 4.93
N THR A 84 12.99 -24.02 5.97
CA THR A 84 12.92 -24.90 7.13
C THR A 84 11.79 -24.50 8.06
N GLY A 85 11.32 -25.44 8.89
CA GLY A 85 10.32 -25.12 9.92
C GLY A 85 10.79 -24.02 10.89
N TYR A 86 12.10 -23.93 11.16
CA TYR A 86 12.66 -22.85 11.96
C TYR A 86 12.54 -21.49 11.25
N GLU A 87 12.98 -21.37 9.99
CA GLU A 87 12.88 -20.13 9.22
C GLU A 87 11.43 -19.67 9.05
N GLN A 88 10.48 -20.61 8.91
CA GLN A 88 9.06 -20.30 8.88
C GLN A 88 8.60 -19.65 10.19
N THR A 89 9.03 -20.16 11.35
CA THR A 89 8.66 -19.55 12.66
C THR A 89 9.26 -18.16 12.88
N GLN A 90 10.32 -17.81 12.13
CA GLN A 90 10.91 -16.48 12.16
C GLN A 90 10.24 -15.50 11.21
N SER A 91 9.46 -15.99 10.25
CA SER A 91 8.83 -15.20 9.20
C SER A 91 7.49 -14.62 9.67
N VAL A 92 7.34 -13.30 9.54
CA VAL A 92 6.14 -12.57 9.95
C VAL A 92 5.49 -11.93 8.74
N ALA A 93 4.44 -12.58 8.25
CA ALA A 93 3.54 -12.08 7.21
C ALA A 93 2.57 -11.04 7.77
N ARG A 94 2.52 -9.85 7.16
CA ARG A 94 1.68 -8.72 7.59
C ARG A 94 1.23 -7.87 6.40
N VAL A 95 0.27 -6.99 6.68
CA VAL A 95 -0.20 -5.91 5.81
C VAL A 95 -0.06 -4.58 6.56
N GLY A 96 -0.01 -3.46 5.85
CA GLY A 96 -0.09 -2.13 6.45
C GLY A 96 1.19 -1.30 6.32
N THR A 97 1.32 -0.27 7.14
CA THR A 97 2.30 0.81 6.94
C THR A 97 3.72 0.42 7.34
N SER A 98 4.70 0.74 6.49
CA SER A 98 6.12 0.74 6.89
C SER A 98 6.56 2.14 7.34
N PRO A 99 7.31 2.27 8.44
CA PRO A 99 7.73 3.56 9.00
C PRO A 99 8.96 4.11 8.28
N TYR A 100 8.79 4.57 7.04
CA TYR A 100 9.86 5.32 6.36
C TYR A 100 9.95 6.74 6.94
N ARG A 101 11.16 7.29 7.00
CA ARG A 101 11.36 8.65 7.52
C ARG A 101 10.78 9.65 6.54
N CYS A 102 9.84 10.47 7.00
CA CYS A 102 9.15 11.52 6.23
C CYS A 102 8.25 11.05 5.06
N CYS A 103 8.40 9.82 4.57
CA CYS A 103 7.50 9.19 3.59
C CYS A 103 6.60 8.13 4.24
N ARG A 104 5.45 7.86 3.65
CA ARG A 104 4.51 6.82 4.09
C ARG A 104 4.06 6.01 2.87
N LYS A 105 4.30 4.71 2.87
CA LYS A 105 3.66 3.74 1.95
C LYS A 105 3.11 2.58 2.77
N GLU A 106 1.95 2.11 2.37
CA GLU A 106 1.33 0.90 2.89
C GLU A 106 1.50 -0.20 1.85
N PRO A 107 2.48 -1.11 2.04
CA PRO A 107 2.55 -2.34 1.27
C PRO A 107 1.24 -3.12 1.23
N ASP A 108 0.96 -3.74 0.08
CA ASP A 108 -0.20 -4.63 -0.03
C ASP A 108 0.00 -5.86 0.86
N PHE A 109 1.22 -6.42 0.85
CA PHE A 109 1.66 -7.48 1.74
C PHE A 109 3.17 -7.43 1.95
N PHE A 110 3.65 -7.88 3.10
CA PHE A 110 5.08 -7.95 3.37
C PHE A 110 5.46 -9.04 4.36
N ILE A 111 6.74 -9.41 4.30
CA ILE A 111 7.41 -10.35 5.21
C ILE A 111 8.60 -9.66 5.85
N ARG A 112 8.72 -9.83 7.16
CA ARG A 112 9.88 -9.45 7.95
C ARG A 112 10.26 -10.58 8.89
N THR A 113 11.48 -10.53 9.42
CA THR A 113 11.81 -11.39 10.57
C THR A 113 11.17 -10.82 11.84
N ASN A 114 10.98 -11.64 12.88
CA ASN A 114 10.34 -11.22 14.13
C ASN A 114 10.95 -9.93 14.72
N ASP A 115 12.27 -9.75 14.59
CA ASP A 115 13.01 -8.66 15.22
C ASP A 115 13.24 -7.45 14.29
N ASP A 116 12.99 -7.59 12.98
CA ASP A 116 13.15 -6.49 12.03
C ASP A 116 11.97 -5.52 12.11
N VAL A 117 12.23 -4.21 12.09
CA VAL A 117 11.17 -3.18 11.98
C VAL A 117 10.66 -3.04 10.55
N LEU A 118 11.56 -3.22 9.58
CA LEU A 118 11.30 -3.02 8.15
C LEU A 118 11.13 -4.37 7.43
N PRO A 119 10.31 -4.41 6.37
CA PRO A 119 10.11 -5.63 5.60
C PRO A 119 11.38 -6.04 4.85
N ARG A 120 11.64 -7.34 4.78
CA ARG A 120 12.68 -7.93 3.91
C ARG A 120 12.16 -8.22 2.52
N LEU A 121 10.89 -8.63 2.45
CA LEU A 121 10.18 -8.88 1.21
C LEU A 121 8.86 -8.12 1.23
N VAL A 122 8.61 -7.35 0.19
CA VAL A 122 7.34 -6.68 -0.05
C VAL A 122 6.71 -7.27 -1.30
N MET A 123 5.39 -7.41 -1.30
CA MET A 123 4.60 -7.85 -2.45
C MET A 123 3.52 -6.80 -2.75
N GLU A 124 3.36 -6.45 -4.02
CA GLU A 124 2.39 -5.48 -4.51
C GLU A 124 1.53 -6.10 -5.63
N SER A 125 0.25 -5.76 -5.66
CA SER A 125 -0.71 -6.19 -6.68
C SER A 125 -0.78 -5.19 -7.83
N GLY A 126 -0.27 -5.61 -8.99
CA GLY A 126 -0.27 -4.81 -10.22
C GLY A 126 -1.65 -4.59 -10.85
N TRP A 127 -2.66 -5.38 -10.46
CA TRP A 127 -4.02 -5.25 -11.00
C TRP A 127 -4.83 -4.11 -10.38
N SER A 128 -4.33 -3.49 -9.29
CA SER A 128 -5.05 -2.48 -8.54
C SER A 128 -4.72 -1.03 -8.94
N GLU A 129 -3.66 -0.83 -9.72
CA GLU A 129 -3.17 0.50 -10.11
C GLU A 129 -2.49 0.54 -11.49
N SER A 130 -2.05 1.72 -11.92
CA SER A 130 -1.33 1.87 -13.18
C SER A 130 0.15 1.47 -13.03
N TRP A 131 0.75 0.97 -14.10
CA TRP A 131 2.15 0.53 -14.08
C TRP A 131 3.13 1.60 -13.59
N ASN A 132 2.96 2.85 -14.04
CA ASN A 132 3.82 3.95 -13.62
C ASN A 132 3.68 4.24 -12.11
N HIS A 133 2.45 4.19 -11.59
CA HIS A 133 2.21 4.38 -10.16
C HIS A 133 2.82 3.25 -9.32
N LEU A 134 2.71 2.02 -9.81
CA LEU A 134 3.31 0.85 -9.17
C LEU A 134 4.85 0.97 -9.12
N LEU A 135 5.48 1.46 -10.19
CA LEU A 135 6.93 1.71 -10.20
C LEU A 135 7.34 2.82 -9.24
N ASP A 136 6.56 3.90 -9.12
CA ASP A 136 6.81 4.96 -8.12
C ASP A 136 6.72 4.39 -6.69
N ASP A 137 5.72 3.53 -6.45
CA ASP A 137 5.51 2.89 -5.16
C ASP A 137 6.63 1.88 -4.84
N VAL A 138 7.10 1.09 -5.82
CA VAL A 138 8.29 0.23 -5.68
C VAL A 138 9.54 1.05 -5.38
N SER A 139 9.73 2.19 -6.03
CA SER A 139 10.85 3.09 -5.76
C SER A 139 10.81 3.61 -4.33
N LEU A 140 9.64 4.05 -3.85
CA LEU A 140 9.43 4.47 -2.46
C LEU A 140 9.72 3.34 -1.46
N LEU A 141 9.37 2.10 -1.79
CA LEU A 141 9.65 0.94 -0.93
C LEU A 141 11.14 0.63 -0.89
N LEU A 142 11.83 0.56 -2.03
CA LEU A 142 13.25 0.20 -2.07
C LEU A 142 14.15 1.33 -1.56
N VAL A 143 13.92 2.55 -2.01
CA VAL A 143 14.76 3.72 -1.73
C VAL A 143 14.36 4.37 -0.40
N GLY A 144 13.06 4.50 -0.11
CA GLY A 144 12.57 5.12 1.13
C GLY A 144 12.92 4.31 2.39
N GLY A 145 13.26 3.04 2.24
CA GLY A 145 13.81 2.19 3.29
C GLY A 145 15.33 2.34 3.50
N ASP A 146 16.03 3.22 2.78
CA ASP A 146 17.50 3.33 2.79
C ASP A 146 18.18 1.97 2.55
N GLY A 147 17.61 1.16 1.65
CA GLY A 147 18.07 -0.19 1.35
C GLY A 147 17.74 -1.25 2.40
N ALA A 148 17.04 -0.92 3.49
CA ALA A 148 16.61 -1.89 4.49
C ALA A 148 15.53 -2.86 3.98
N ASN A 149 14.77 -2.45 2.95
CA ASN A 149 13.89 -3.33 2.21
C ASN A 149 14.70 -4.16 1.22
N GLY A 150 14.71 -5.46 1.42
CA GLY A 150 15.55 -6.38 0.64
C GLY A 150 15.04 -6.59 -0.79
N THR A 151 13.73 -6.73 -0.98
CA THR A 151 13.14 -7.09 -2.30
C THR A 151 11.66 -6.69 -2.39
N VAL A 152 11.22 -6.27 -3.58
CA VAL A 152 9.81 -6.06 -3.94
C VAL A 152 9.43 -7.02 -5.07
N VAL A 153 8.31 -7.74 -4.91
CA VAL A 153 7.71 -8.62 -5.93
C VAL A 153 6.39 -8.01 -6.39
N ILE A 154 6.20 -7.94 -7.70
CA ILE A 154 4.94 -7.50 -8.31
C ILE A 154 4.21 -8.75 -8.83
N LEU A 155 2.95 -8.94 -8.42
CA LEU A 155 2.04 -9.89 -9.03
C LEU A 155 1.17 -9.17 -10.07
N ASN A 156 1.22 -9.61 -11.33
CA ASN A 156 0.51 -9.01 -12.46
C ASN A 156 0.12 -10.06 -13.51
#